data_AF-A0A0R0GF78-F1
#
_entry.id   AF-A0A0R0GF78-F1
#
_cell.length_a   1.000
_cell.length_b   1.000
_cell.length_c   1.000
_cell.angle_alpha   90.00
_cell.angle_beta   90.00
_cell.angle_gamma   90.00
#
_symmetry.space_group_name_H-M   'P 1'
#
loop_
_entity.id
_entity.type
_entity.pdbx_description
1 polymer ?
#
loop_
_entity_poly.entity_id
_entity_poly.type
_entity_poly.pdbx_seq_one_letter_code
_entity_poly.pdbx_strand_id
1 'polypeptide(L)' 'MTNLNLETFRHYLVVPVVHIPTVKYLQRKTDDYYLVSHMLKVGKMLLNRDAPQSQQYILLTHDVGFNCICCP' A
#
# COMPACT_ATOMS: atom_id res chain seq x y z
N MET A 1 -5.00 12.19 -11.56
CA MET A 1 -5.68 10.90 -11.38
C MET A 1 -5.54 10.11 -12.67
N THR A 2 -4.54 9.25 -12.77
CA THR A 2 -4.57 8.18 -13.78
C THR A 2 -5.64 7.20 -13.35
N ASN A 3 -6.76 7.18 -14.09
CA ASN A 3 -7.80 6.18 -13.94
C ASN A 3 -7.24 4.88 -14.55
N LEU A 4 -6.45 4.16 -13.77
CA LEU A 4 -6.02 2.81 -14.09
C LEU A 4 -7.22 1.91 -13.87
N ASN A 5 -7.95 1.63 -14.95
CA ASN A 5 -9.00 0.62 -14.99
C ASN A 5 -8.35 -0.76 -14.87
N LEU A 6 -7.84 -1.07 -13.69
CA LEU A 6 -7.33 -2.39 -13.33
C LEU A 6 -8.52 -3.14 -12.76
N GLU A 7 -9.07 -4.08 -13.51
CA GLU A 7 -10.04 -5.07 -13.02
C GLU A 7 -9.37 -5.89 -11.92
N THR A 8 -9.48 -5.39 -10.69
CA THR A 8 -8.66 -5.82 -9.55
C THR A 8 -9.56 -6.56 -8.61
N PHE A 9 -9.23 -7.82 -8.32
CA PHE A 9 -10.11 -8.69 -7.54
C PHE A 9 -10.33 -8.16 -6.11
N ARG A 10 -9.29 -7.55 -5.51
CA ARG A 10 -9.37 -6.95 -4.17
C ARG A 10 -8.41 -5.78 -4.00
N HIS A 11 -8.87 -4.78 -3.24
CA HIS A 11 -8.15 -3.56 -2.90
C HIS A 11 -8.08 -3.38 -1.38
N TYR A 12 -6.88 -3.13 -0.86
CA TYR A 12 -6.67 -2.80 0.56
C TYR A 12 -6.00 -1.44 0.69
N LEU A 13 -6.60 -0.58 1.51
CA LEU A 13 -5.98 0.65 1.98
C LEU A 13 -5.27 0.38 3.31
N VAL A 14 -3.95 0.57 3.35
CA VAL A 14 -3.15 0.47 4.57
C VAL A 14 -2.83 1.88 5.04
N VAL A 15 -3.25 2.20 6.26
CA VAL A 15 -3.06 3.51 6.92
C VAL A 15 -2.27 3.30 8.21
N PRO A 16 -1.19 4.05 8.46
CA PRO A 16 -0.46 3.94 9.72
C PRO A 16 -1.29 4.59 10.85
N VAL A 17 -1.24 3.98 12.04
CA VAL A 17 -1.96 4.50 13.23
C VAL A 17 -1.42 5.87 13.62
N VAL A 18 -0.09 6.03 13.60
CA VAL A 18 0.53 7.35 13.72
C VAL A 18 0.43 8.01 12.34
N HIS A 19 -0.46 9.00 12.25
CA HIS A 19 -0.79 9.63 10.98
C HIS A 19 0.42 10.37 10.39
N ILE A 20 0.74 10.07 9.14
CA ILE A 20 1.57 10.93 8.30
C ILE A 20 0.62 11.59 7.30
N PRO A 21 0.48 12.92 7.31
CA PRO A 21 -0.57 13.60 6.52
C PRO A 21 -0.33 13.55 5.01
N THR A 22 0.90 13.28 4.59
CA THR A 22 1.25 13.11 3.17
C THR A 22 2.54 12.32 3.04
N VAL A 23 2.67 11.58 1.94
CA VAL A 23 3.92 10.91 1.55
C VAL A 23 5.09 11.88 1.45
N LYS A 24 4.84 13.19 1.30
CA LYS A 24 5.88 14.23 1.26
C LYS A 24 6.65 14.39 2.58
N TYR A 25 6.12 13.88 3.69
CA TYR A 25 6.85 13.84 4.96
C TYR A 25 7.80 12.64 5.09
N LEU A 26 7.72 11.66 4.17
CA LEU A 26 8.67 10.57 4.13
C LEU A 26 10.04 11.11 3.68
N GLN A 27 11.02 10.95 4.54
CA GLN A 27 12.42 11.23 4.30
C GLN A 27 13.16 9.91 4.03
N ARG A 28 14.33 9.99 3.38
CA ARG A 28 15.22 8.83 3.23
C ARG A 28 15.95 8.53 4.53
N LYS A 29 15.19 8.15 5.56
CA LYS A 29 15.67 7.77 6.89
C LYS A 29 15.15 6.39 7.27
N THR A 30 15.86 5.73 8.17
CA THR A 30 15.59 4.35 8.58
C THR A 30 14.15 4.16 9.06
N ASP A 31 13.62 5.10 9.84
CA ASP A 31 12.26 5.01 10.38
C ASP A 31 11.19 5.00 9.29
N ASP A 32 11.34 5.84 8.27
CA ASP A 32 10.38 5.95 7.18
C ASP A 32 10.48 4.76 6.24
N TYR A 33 11.69 4.24 6.02
CA TYR A 33 11.87 2.96 5.31
C TYR A 33 11.20 1.80 6.06
N TYR A 34 11.37 1.73 7.39
CA TYR A 34 10.73 0.72 8.21
C TYR A 34 9.21 0.82 8.12
N LEU A 35 8.66 2.04 8.20
CA LEU A 35 7.23 2.28 8.12
C LEU A 35 6.63 1.84 6.78
N VAL A 36 7.22 2.28 5.66
CA VAL A 36 6.75 1.89 4.32
C VAL A 36 6.86 0.38 4.11
N SER A 37 7.98 -0.22 4.53
CA SER A 37 8.17 -1.67 4.44
C SER A 37 7.15 -2.45 5.28
N HIS A 38 6.85 -1.96 6.48
CA HIS A 38 5.82 -2.54 7.35
C HIS A 38 4.43 -2.43 6.72
N MET A 39 4.05 -1.26 6.21
CA MET A 39 2.78 -1.07 5.52
C MET A 39 2.65 -1.99 4.30
N LEU A 40 3.73 -2.13 3.53
CA LEU A 40 3.78 -3.05 2.40
C LEU A 40 3.60 -4.51 2.84
N LYS A 41 4.25 -4.92 3.93
CA LYS A 41 4.11 -6.26 4.50
C LYS A 41 2.67 -6.54 4.95
N VAL A 42 2.02 -5.57 5.62
CA VAL A 42 0.62 -5.69 6.05
C VAL A 42 -0.30 -5.84 4.84
N GLY A 43 -0.20 -4.98 3.83
CA GLY A 43 -1.09 -5.06 2.68
C GLY A 43 -0.90 -6.35 1.86
N LYS A 44 0.34 -6.85 1.72
CA LYS A 44 0.60 -8.16 1.12
C LYS A 44 0.00 -9.30 1.93
N MET A 45 0.09 -9.22 3.26
CA MET A 45 -0.48 -10.24 4.14
C MET A 45 -2.01 -10.30 4.00
N LEU A 46 -2.66 -9.14 3.91
CA LEU A 46 -4.11 -9.03 3.67
C LEU A 46 -4.50 -9.60 2.31
N LEU A 47 -3.77 -9.23 1.24
CA LEU A 47 -4.01 -9.78 -0.10
C LEU A 47 -3.78 -11.28 -0.16
N ASN A 48 -2.67 -11.81 0.36
CA ASN A 48 -2.40 -13.24 0.34
C ASN A 48 -3.44 -14.04 1.14
N ARG A 49 -3.96 -13.48 2.23
CA ARG A 49 -5.02 -14.12 3.02
C ARG A 49 -6.33 -14.22 2.23
N ASP A 50 -6.68 -13.16 1.52
CA ASP A 50 -8.01 -13.00 0.93
C ASP A 50 -8.07 -13.36 -0.57
N ALA A 51 -6.91 -13.41 -1.23
CA ALA A 51 -6.69 -13.80 -2.62
C ALA A 51 -5.34 -14.54 -2.77
N PRO A 52 -5.14 -15.73 -2.16
CA PRO A 52 -3.87 -16.46 -2.19
C PRO A 52 -3.39 -16.84 -3.59
N GLN A 53 -4.31 -16.93 -4.57
CA GLN A 53 -3.99 -17.16 -5.99
C GLN A 53 -3.44 -15.93 -6.72
N SER A 54 -3.45 -14.76 -6.08
CA SER A 54 -2.86 -13.51 -6.58
C SER A 54 -1.35 -13.66 -6.78
N GLN A 55 -0.90 -13.91 -8.01
CA GLN A 55 0.54 -13.98 -8.31
C GLN A 55 1.22 -12.59 -8.35
N GLN A 56 0.43 -11.52 -8.51
CA GLN A 56 0.94 -10.17 -8.70
C GLN A 56 0.20 -9.20 -7.78
N TYR A 57 0.88 -8.15 -7.34
CA TYR A 57 0.26 -7.07 -6.57
C TYR A 57 0.89 -5.74 -6.97
N ILE A 58 0.08 -4.69 -6.98
CA ILE A 58 0.47 -3.33 -7.29
C ILE A 58 0.35 -2.53 -6.00
N LEU A 59 1.45 -1.88 -5.59
CA LEU A 59 1.46 -0.89 -4.52
C LEU A 59 1.27 0.50 -5.13
N LEU A 60 0.25 1.22 -4.69
CA LEU A 60 -0.02 2.59 -5.06
C LEU A 60 0.04 3.47 -3.82
N THR A 61 0.92 4.47 -3.83
CA THR A 61 0.98 5.53 -2.83
C THR A 61 0.07 6.67 -3.27
N HIS A 62 -0.87 7.08 -2.42
CA HIS A 62 -1.65 8.29 -2.65
C HIS A 62 -0.97 9.48 -1.96
N ASP A 63 -1.05 10.68 -2.56
CA ASP A 63 -0.39 11.89 -2.05
C ASP A 63 -0.74 12.20 -0.58
N VAL A 64 -1.88 11.71 -0.10
CA VAL A 64 -2.38 11.83 1.28
C VAL A 64 -1.73 10.87 2.30
N GLY A 65 -0.62 10.20 1.96
CA GLY A 65 0.14 9.40 2.92
C GLY A 65 -0.38 7.97 3.13
N PHE A 66 -1.23 7.49 2.24
CA PHE A 66 -1.77 6.14 2.30
C PHE A 66 -1.20 5.24 1.21
N ASN A 67 -1.10 3.94 1.53
CA ASN A 67 -0.68 2.92 0.59
C ASN A 67 -1.89 2.04 0.25
N CYS A 68 -2.26 1.98 -1.02
CA CYS A 68 -3.18 1.00 -1.57
C CYS A 68 -2.39 -0.20 -2.10
N ILE A 69 -2.83 -1.41 -1.81
CA ILE A 69 -2.31 -2.62 -2.46
C ILE A 69 -3.45 -3.33 -3.17
N CYS A 70 -3.21 -3.67 -4.44
CA CYS A 70 -4.20 -4.21 -5.36
C CYS A 70 -3.68 -5.50 -6.01
N CYS A 71 -4.51 -6.54 -6.12
CA CYS A 71 -4.23 -7.69 -7.00
C CYS A 71 -4.91 -7.44 -8.35
N PRO A 72 -4.18 -7.51 -9.48
CA PRO A 72 -4.79 -7.48 -10.82
C PRO A 72 -5.63 -8.74 -11.11
#